data_AF-A0A134BXB6-F1
#
_entry.id   AF-A0A134BXB6-F1
#
_cell.length_a   1.000
_cell.length_b   1.000
_cell.length_c   1.000
_cell.angle_alpha   90.00
_cell.angle_beta   90.00
_cell.angle_gamma   90.00
#
_symmetry.space_group_name_H-M   'P 1'
#
loop_
_entity.id
_entity.type
_entity.pdbx_description
1 polymer ?
#
loop_
_entity_poly.entity_id
_entity_poly.type
_entity_poly.pdbx_seq_one_letter_code
_entity_poly.pdbx_strand_id
1 'polypeptide(L)'
;MKSKNGKIYGNSHIRTEKLYKRLIGVAYKTSGAFTEADRDTFRRTMCNHLTDGGFLITTGTDEWGRGMLFCFDIYVVEQLGICKRLRHSLRVFFAAVARYIGIRSRLRVVVLE
;
A
#
# COMPACT_ATOMS: atom_id res chain seq x y z
N MET A 1 -9.96 21.02 39.73
CA MET A 1 -11.10 21.67 39.04
C MET A 1 -10.58 22.72 38.07
N LYS A 2 -11.03 22.62 36.81
CA LYS A 2 -11.05 23.62 35.72
C LYS A 2 -9.73 24.25 35.22
N SER A 3 -9.26 23.64 34.11
CA SER A 3 -8.56 24.26 32.97
C SER A 3 -9.30 25.49 32.44
N LYS A 4 -8.55 26.49 31.94
CA LYS A 4 -8.89 27.31 30.76
C LYS A 4 -7.73 28.24 30.36
N ASN A 5 -7.21 28.01 29.15
CA ASN A 5 -6.83 29.01 28.12
C ASN A 5 -5.62 28.56 27.30
N GLY A 6 -5.81 27.47 26.56
CA GLY A 6 -5.02 27.21 25.35
C GLY A 6 -5.69 27.92 24.18
N LYS A 7 -5.01 28.91 23.59
CA LYS A 7 -5.40 29.58 22.35
C LYS A 7 -5.61 28.53 21.25
N ILE A 8 -6.82 28.43 20.71
CA ILE A 8 -7.11 27.60 19.54
C ILE A 8 -6.63 28.37 18.30
N TYR A 9 -5.42 28.08 17.84
CA TYR A 9 -5.03 28.35 16.46
C TYR A 9 -5.62 27.25 15.58
N GLY A 10 -6.91 27.39 15.26
CA GLY A 10 -7.63 26.47 14.39
C GLY A 10 -7.84 27.07 13.02
N ASN A 11 -6.77 27.39 12.30
CA ASN A 11 -6.85 27.62 10.86
C ASN A 11 -6.23 26.42 10.16
N SER A 12 -6.95 25.30 10.17
CA SER A 12 -6.55 24.09 9.47
C SER A 12 -7.51 23.87 8.31
N HIS A 13 -7.18 24.48 7.17
CA HIS A 13 -7.43 23.86 5.88
C HIS A 13 -6.67 22.53 5.86
N ILE A 14 -7.15 21.53 6.60
CA ILE A 14 -6.75 20.15 6.41
C ILE A 14 -7.43 19.75 5.11
N ARG A 15 -6.76 20.06 3.98
CA ARG A 15 -6.98 19.25 2.78
C ARG A 15 -6.81 17.82 3.25
N THR A 16 -7.91 17.07 3.26
CA THR A 16 -7.87 15.65 3.59
C THR A 16 -7.08 15.00 2.46
N GLU A 17 -5.76 14.96 2.63
CA GLU A 17 -4.86 14.43 1.63
C GLU A 17 -5.30 12.99 1.34
N LYS A 18 -5.72 12.76 0.10
CA LYS A 18 -6.33 11.48 -0.28
C LYS A 18 -5.26 10.39 -0.22
N LEU A 19 -5.35 9.55 0.80
CA LEU A 19 -4.50 8.38 0.97
C LEU A 19 -4.85 7.33 -0.10
N TYR A 20 -3.88 6.93 -0.91
CA TYR A 20 -4.03 5.84 -1.85
C TYR A 20 -3.43 4.57 -1.26
N LYS A 21 -4.25 3.50 -1.20
CA LYS A 21 -3.83 2.15 -0.85
C LYS A 21 -3.85 1.27 -2.09
N ARG A 22 -2.71 0.70 -2.47
CA ARG A 22 -2.55 -0.15 -3.65
C ARG A 22 -1.94 -1.49 -3.26
N LEU A 23 -2.60 -2.60 -3.57
CA LEU A 23 -1.98 -3.91 -3.43
C LEU A 23 -0.84 -4.07 -4.45
N ILE A 24 0.36 -4.40 -3.98
CA ILE A 24 1.56 -4.55 -4.82
C ILE A 24 2.16 -5.95 -4.76
N GLY A 25 1.90 -6.69 -3.68
CA GLY A 25 2.46 -8.02 -3.48
C GLY A 25 1.55 -8.91 -2.67
N VAL A 26 1.55 -10.19 -3.01
CA VAL A 26 0.95 -11.25 -2.23
C VAL A 26 2.01 -12.32 -2.03
N ALA A 27 2.21 -12.75 -0.80
CA ALA A 27 2.98 -13.95 -0.47
C ALA A 27 2.01 -15.03 0.01
N TYR A 28 2.24 -16.26 -0.46
CA TYR A 28 1.45 -17.41 -0.06
C TYR A 28 2.39 -18.55 0.31
N LYS A 29 2.10 -19.23 1.41
CA LYS A 29 2.86 -20.37 1.88
C LYS A 29 2.06 -21.66 1.73
N THR A 30 2.64 -22.66 1.08
CA THR A 30 2.00 -23.96 0.82
C THR A 30 1.96 -24.84 2.07
N SER A 31 2.93 -24.68 2.98
CA SER A 31 3.00 -25.43 4.24
C SER A 31 3.62 -24.62 5.39
N GLY A 32 3.10 -24.78 6.61
CA GLY A 32 3.62 -24.11 7.80
C GLY A 32 3.31 -22.60 7.89
N ALA A 33 3.82 -21.95 8.94
CA ALA A 33 3.64 -20.52 9.18
C ALA A 33 4.77 -19.70 8.54
N PHE A 34 4.51 -18.42 8.25
CA PHE A 34 5.58 -17.50 7.84
C PHE A 34 6.55 -17.27 8.99
N THR A 35 7.82 -17.57 8.74
CA THR A 35 8.90 -17.19 9.65
C THR A 35 9.17 -15.68 9.56
N GLU A 36 9.89 -15.15 10.54
CA GLU A 36 10.32 -13.75 10.51
C GLU A 36 11.26 -13.48 9.31
N ALA A 37 12.12 -14.45 8.96
CA ALA A 37 13.00 -14.38 7.80
C ALA A 37 12.22 -14.33 6.46
N ASP A 38 11.12 -15.08 6.36
CA ASP A 38 10.23 -15.06 5.19
C ASP A 38 9.60 -13.67 5.01
N ARG A 39 9.13 -13.09 6.12
CA ARG A 39 8.52 -11.75 6.13
C ARG A 39 9.53 -10.67 5.75
N ASP A 40 10.76 -10.76 6.27
CA ASP A 40 11.84 -9.83 5.94
C ASP A 40 12.25 -9.92 4.48
N THR A 41 12.35 -11.14 3.94
CA THR A 41 12.64 -11.36 2.52
C THR A 41 11.54 -10.74 1.66
N PHE A 42 10.28 -11.05 1.98
CA PHE A 42 9.12 -10.48 1.28
C PHE A 42 9.10 -8.95 1.37
N ARG A 43 9.36 -8.38 2.55
CA ARG A 43 9.45 -6.93 2.76
C ARG A 43 10.54 -6.31 1.88
N ARG A 44 11.75 -6.87 1.87
CA ARG A 44 12.86 -6.39 1.03
C ARG A 44 12.51 -6.45 -0.45
N THR A 45 11.88 -7.53 -0.91
CA THR A 45 11.39 -7.64 -2.29
C THR A 45 10.38 -6.55 -2.63
N MET A 46 9.47 -6.23 -1.70
CA MET A 46 8.43 -5.23 -1.93
C MET A 46 8.92 -3.78 -1.78
N CYS A 47 9.96 -3.51 -0.99
CA CYS A 47 10.54 -2.17 -0.82
C CYS A 47 10.94 -1.52 -2.16
N ASN A 48 11.46 -2.31 -3.09
CA ASN A 48 11.87 -1.84 -4.42
C ASN A 48 10.70 -1.44 -5.33
N HIS A 49 9.46 -1.71 -4.91
CA HIS A 49 8.24 -1.47 -5.68
C HIS A 49 7.31 -0.44 -5.03
N LEU A 50 7.76 0.20 -3.95
CA LEU A 50 7.02 1.25 -3.26
C LEU A 50 7.06 2.55 -4.03
N THR A 51 5.94 3.28 -4.00
CA THR A 51 5.86 4.59 -4.67
C THR A 51 6.54 5.66 -3.83
N ASP A 52 6.40 5.59 -2.50
CA ASP A 52 6.94 6.60 -1.57
C ASP A 52 7.55 6.03 -0.29
N GLY A 53 7.84 4.72 -0.28
CA GLY A 53 8.38 4.04 0.91
C GLY A 53 7.33 3.72 1.99
N GLY A 54 6.13 4.27 1.91
CA GLY A 54 5.00 3.90 2.75
C GLY A 54 4.39 2.56 2.33
N PHE A 55 4.29 1.61 3.25
CA PHE A 55 3.65 0.33 3.00
C PHE A 55 2.99 -0.26 4.24
N LEU A 56 2.02 -1.13 4.00
CA LEU A 56 1.29 -1.88 5.01
C LEU A 56 1.33 -3.35 4.63
N ILE A 57 1.84 -4.18 5.55
CA ILE A 57 1.76 -5.63 5.44
C ILE A 57 0.59 -6.11 6.29
N THR A 58 -0.31 -6.87 5.69
CA THR A 58 -1.43 -7.52 6.37
C THR A 58 -1.28 -9.02 6.24
N THR A 59 -1.43 -9.74 7.34
CA THR A 59 -1.49 -11.21 7.35
C THR A 59 -2.93 -11.66 7.21
N GLY A 60 -3.16 -12.66 6.38
CA GLY A 60 -4.42 -13.38 6.28
C GLY A 60 -4.19 -14.88 6.41
N THR A 61 -5.29 -15.60 6.59
CA THR A 61 -5.29 -17.06 6.58
C THR A 61 -6.36 -17.49 5.60
N ASP A 62 -6.02 -18.46 4.75
CA ASP A 62 -6.95 -19.06 3.80
C ASP A 62 -7.91 -20.03 4.51
N GLU A 63 -8.97 -20.48 3.84
CA GLU A 63 -9.98 -21.42 4.37
C GLU A 63 -9.35 -22.74 4.83
N TRP A 64 -8.22 -23.12 4.23
CA TRP A 64 -7.44 -24.32 4.61
C TRP A 64 -6.39 -24.06 5.70
N GLY A 65 -6.43 -22.92 6.39
CA GLY A 65 -5.48 -22.59 7.46
C GLY A 65 -4.09 -22.16 6.97
N ARG A 66 -3.93 -21.90 5.67
CA ARG A 66 -2.65 -21.53 5.06
C ARG A 66 -2.36 -20.04 5.20
N GLY A 67 -1.12 -19.70 5.48
CA GLY A 67 -0.71 -18.31 5.68
C GLY A 67 -0.68 -17.52 4.37
N MET A 68 -1.29 -16.33 4.38
CA MET A 68 -1.18 -15.32 3.34
C MET A 68 -0.59 -14.01 3.87
N LEU A 69 0.24 -13.37 3.06
CA LEU A 69 0.77 -12.03 3.32
C LEU A 69 0.37 -11.11 2.18
N PHE A 70 -0.17 -9.94 2.52
CA PHE A 70 -0.56 -8.91 1.57
C PHE A 70 0.28 -7.67 1.81
N CYS A 71 0.97 -7.18 0.78
CA CYS A 71 1.71 -5.92 0.83
C CYS A 71 0.96 -4.85 0.05
N PHE A 72 0.56 -3.81 0.76
CA PHE A 72 -0.06 -2.62 0.20
C PHE A 72 0.92 -1.46 0.20
N ASP A 73 1.16 -0.87 -0.96
CA ASP A 73 1.81 0.43 -1.10
C ASP A 73 0.82 1.52 -0.70
N ILE A 74 1.21 2.35 0.27
CA ILE A 74 0.40 3.44 0.79
C ILE A 74 1.13 4.74 0.53
N TYR A 75 0.49 5.64 -0.22
CA TYR A 75 1.09 6.93 -0.54
C TYR A 75 0.03 8.02 -0.70
N VAL A 76 0.46 9.26 -0.52
CA VAL A 76 -0.34 10.46 -0.76
C VAL A 76 0.15 11.12 -2.04
N VAL A 77 -0.71 11.24 -3.05
CA VAL A 77 -0.33 11.81 -4.35
C VAL A 77 0.21 13.24 -4.21
N GLU A 78 -0.35 14.03 -3.31
CA GLU A 78 0.06 15.41 -3.04
C GLU A 78 1.44 15.54 -2.37
N GLN A 79 2.00 14.46 -1.81
CA GLN A 79 3.35 14.42 -1.25
C GLN A 79 4.38 13.88 -2.25
N LEU A 80 3.93 13.22 -3.32
CA LEU A 80 4.81 12.69 -4.36
C LEU A 80 5.47 13.79 -5.20
N GLY A 81 6.68 13.53 -5.70
CA GLY A 81 7.31 14.37 -6.73
C GLY A 81 6.54 14.37 -8.06
N ILE A 82 6.74 15.40 -8.88
CA ILE A 82 5.99 15.69 -10.13
C ILE A 82 5.92 14.47 -11.06
N CYS A 83 7.04 13.79 -11.30
CA CYS A 83 7.09 12.60 -12.17
C CYS A 83 6.23 11.43 -11.65
N LYS A 84 6.20 11.23 -10.32
CA LYS A 84 5.41 10.16 -9.69
C LYS A 84 3.91 10.52 -9.74
N ARG A 85 3.54 11.79 -9.58
CA ARG A 85 2.17 12.28 -9.77
C ARG A 85 1.69 12.08 -11.20
N LEU A 86 2.51 12.45 -12.19
CA LEU A 86 2.18 12.28 -13.60
C LEU A 86 1.94 10.80 -13.94
N ARG A 87 2.82 9.90 -13.47
CA ARG A 87 2.64 8.46 -13.63
C ARG A 87 1.33 7.96 -13.01
N HIS A 88 0.96 8.48 -11.83
CA HIS A 88 -0.32 8.17 -11.20
C HIS A 88 -1.51 8.63 -12.06
N SER A 89 -1.50 9.89 -12.50
CA SER A 89 -2.56 10.47 -13.33
C SER A 89 -2.71 9.74 -14.66
N LEU A 90 -1.59 9.40 -15.32
CA LEU A 90 -1.60 8.58 -16.55
C LEU A 90 -2.26 7.23 -16.30
N ARG A 91 -1.93 6.56 -15.19
CA ARG A 91 -2.55 5.27 -14.85
C ARG A 91 -4.05 5.38 -14.64
N VAL A 92 -4.52 6.42 -13.95
CA VAL A 92 -5.96 6.68 -13.74
C VAL A 92 -6.66 7.04 -15.06
N PHE A 93 -5.99 7.78 -15.94
CA PHE A 93 -6.51 8.09 -17.27
C PHE A 93 -6.66 6.82 -18.11
N PHE A 94 -5.62 5.98 -18.20
CA PHE A 94 -5.71 4.69 -18.90
C PHE A 94 -6.74 3.76 -18.27
N ALA A 95 -6.89 3.76 -16.95
CA ALA A 95 -7.92 3.01 -16.25
C ALA A 95 -9.34 3.37 -16.71
N ALA A 96 -9.62 4.67 -16.79
CA ALA A 96 -10.90 5.20 -17.20
C ALA A 96 -11.19 4.91 -18.68
N VAL A 97 -10.19 5.15 -19.55
CA VAL A 97 -10.31 4.91 -21.00
C VAL A 97 -10.49 3.43 -21.32
N ALA A 98 -9.75 2.55 -20.64
CA ALA A 98 -9.80 1.11 -20.88
C ALA A 98 -11.00 0.40 -20.22
N ARG A 99 -11.96 1.13 -19.62
CA ARG A 99 -13.07 0.55 -18.82
C ARG A 99 -12.56 -0.56 -17.87
N TYR A 100 -11.46 -0.31 -17.16
CA TYR A 100 -10.81 -1.27 -16.24
C TYR A 100 -10.28 -2.59 -16.86
N ILE A 101 -10.41 -2.85 -18.17
CA ILE A 101 -10.04 -4.13 -18.80
C ILE A 101 -8.50 -4.31 -18.90
N GLY A 102 -7.72 -3.23 -18.80
CA GLY A 102 -6.29 -3.25 -19.17
C GLY A 102 -5.31 -2.75 -18.12
N ILE A 103 -5.75 -2.34 -16.92
CA ILE A 103 -4.80 -1.89 -15.90
C ILE A 103 -4.12 -3.16 -15.36
N ARG A 104 -2.94 -3.47 -15.90
CA ARG A 104 -2.02 -4.43 -15.30
C ARG A 104 -1.60 -3.88 -13.93
N SER A 105 -2.44 -4.11 -12.93
CA SER A 105 -2.03 -4.12 -11.54
C SER A 105 -0.86 -5.08 -11.50
N ARG A 106 0.37 -4.54 -11.40
CA ARG A 106 1.59 -5.34 -11.30
C ARG A 106 1.57 -6.01 -9.93
N LEU A 107 0.74 -7.03 -9.80
CA LEU A 107 0.62 -7.87 -8.63
C LEU A 107 1.74 -8.90 -8.72
N ARG A 108 2.67 -8.85 -7.78
CA ARG A 108 3.67 -9.91 -7.67
C ARG A 108 3.18 -10.94 -6.66
N VAL A 109 3.05 -12.17 -7.13
CA VAL A 109 2.81 -13.33 -6.27
C VAL A 109 4.16 -13.94 -5.97
N VAL A 110 4.50 -14.02 -4.69
CA VAL A 110 5.68 -14.73 -4.19
C VAL A 110 5.18 -16.01 -3.53
N VAL A 111 5.52 -17.15 -4.11
CA VAL A 111 5.24 -18.45 -3.49
C VAL A 111 6.46 -18.80 -2.64
N LEU A 112 6.21 -19.04 -1.35
CA LEU A 112 7.22 -19.51 -0.41
C LEU A 112 6.87 -20.97 -0.07
N GLU A 113 7.84 -21.87 -0.21
CA GLU A 113 7.68 -23.29 0.15
C GLU A 113 7.84 -23.52 1.66
#